data_AF-A0A9D6QMX3-F1
#
_entry.id   AF-A0A9D6QMX3-F1
#
_cell.length_a   1.000
_cell.length_b   1.000
_cell.length_c   1.000
_cell.angle_alpha   90.00
_cell.angle_beta   90.00
_cell.angle_gamma   90.00
#
_symmetry.space_group_name_H-M   'P 1'
#
loop_
_entity.id
_entity.type
_entity.pdbx_description
1 polymer ?
#
loop_
_entity_poly.entity_id
_entity_poly.type
_entity_poly.pdbx_seq_one_letter_code
_entity_poly.pdbx_strand_id
1 'polypeptide(L)'
;MEFVPNHAPLVVLAFLLTGFVGFVGTVLLVGALFARRWEWARKIVVALVALTCLYGITLLAASLASSEKTLRAGEKKYFCEIDCHLAYSVTSVQTAKTLGSGERQATAAGMFYVVTLQTYFDEKTTSATRGNGLLYPNLRMVRMVDEQGQWIPASLEGTKALGAQAAKMVPLEQPLRPGDSYETTLVFDLPPGTQNPRLWLTDPELVNRVLIGHESSYFHKKVYFGLETGKVVAGSR
;
A
#
# COMPACT_ATOMS: atom_id res chain seq x y z
N MET A 1 14.00 11.03 -0.29
CA MET A 1 14.62 9.70 -0.03
C MET A 1 13.68 8.63 -0.54
N GLU A 2 14.16 7.70 -1.36
CA GLU A 2 13.36 6.59 -1.90
C GLU A 2 13.12 5.54 -0.80
N PHE A 3 11.89 5.06 -0.64
CA PHE A 3 11.60 3.95 0.27
C PHE A 3 11.36 2.70 -0.56
N VAL A 4 12.43 1.91 -0.74
CA VAL A 4 12.41 0.61 -1.43
C VAL A 4 12.61 -0.49 -0.38
N PRO A 5 11.74 -1.51 -0.33
CA PRO A 5 12.00 -2.70 0.47
C PRO A 5 13.12 -3.52 -0.21
N ASN A 6 14.38 -3.26 0.14
CA ASN A 6 15.59 -3.90 -0.42
C ASN A 6 15.63 -5.43 -0.30
N HIS A 7 14.70 -6.04 0.45
CA HIS A 7 14.63 -7.48 0.70
C HIS A 7 13.29 -8.11 0.28
N ALA A 8 12.47 -7.42 -0.52
CA ALA A 8 11.16 -7.93 -0.94
C ALA A 8 11.21 -9.35 -1.56
N PRO A 9 12.15 -9.69 -2.48
CA PRO A 9 12.22 -11.05 -3.04
C PRO A 9 12.51 -12.12 -1.98
N LEU A 10 13.40 -11.82 -1.02
CA LEU A 10 13.76 -12.76 0.04
C LEU A 10 12.58 -13.02 0.98
N VAL A 11 11.82 -11.98 1.32
CA VAL A 11 10.61 -12.09 2.13
C VAL A 11 9.56 -12.97 1.45
N VAL A 12 9.32 -12.74 0.15
CA VAL A 12 8.37 -13.54 -0.64
C VAL A 12 8.83 -15.00 -0.71
N LEU A 13 10.12 -15.25 -0.98
CA LEU A 13 10.68 -16.60 -0.98
C LEU A 13 10.54 -17.30 0.38
N ALA A 14 10.81 -16.59 1.49
CA ALA A 14 10.64 -17.13 2.83
C ALA A 14 9.17 -17.48 3.13
N PHE A 15 8.24 -16.62 2.72
CA PHE A 15 6.80 -16.88 2.84
C PHE A 15 6.38 -18.11 2.02
N LEU A 16 6.75 -18.18 0.74
CA LEU A 16 6.42 -19.29 -0.16
C LEU A 16 7.04 -20.61 0.31
N LEU A 17 8.30 -20.59 0.74
CA LEU A 17 8.98 -21.78 1.29
C LEU A 17 8.27 -22.27 2.56
N THR A 18 7.91 -21.36 3.46
CA THR A 18 7.18 -21.71 4.69
C THR A 18 5.83 -22.32 4.35
N GLY A 19 5.09 -21.73 3.40
CA GLY A 19 3.81 -22.26 2.92
C GLY A 19 3.96 -23.64 2.27
N PHE A 20 4.97 -23.83 1.42
CA PHE A 20 5.24 -25.10 0.76
C PHE A 20 5.61 -26.20 1.74
N VAL A 21 6.55 -25.94 2.66
CA VAL A 21 6.94 -26.90 3.71
C VAL A 21 5.75 -27.20 4.62
N GLY A 22 4.94 -26.20 4.97
CA GLY A 22 3.71 -26.37 5.72
C GLY A 22 2.70 -27.27 5.01
N PHE A 23 2.50 -27.08 3.71
CA PHE A 23 1.62 -27.90 2.88
C PHE A 23 2.10 -29.36 2.80
N VAL A 24 3.37 -29.58 2.44
CA VAL A 24 3.97 -30.92 2.37
C VAL A 24 3.89 -31.61 3.72
N GLY A 25 4.24 -30.90 4.81
CA GLY A 25 4.15 -31.43 6.16
C GLY A 25 2.71 -31.80 6.55
N THR A 26 1.71 -31.03 6.13
CA THR A 26 0.29 -31.35 6.36
C THR A 26 -0.13 -32.61 5.61
N VAL A 27 0.28 -32.77 4.35
CA VAL A 27 0.00 -33.98 3.57
C VAL A 27 0.65 -35.21 4.21
N LEU A 28 1.90 -35.10 4.65
CA LEU A 28 2.60 -36.16 5.38
C LEU A 28 1.94 -36.48 6.72
N LEU A 29 1.43 -35.47 7.44
CA LEU A 29 0.69 -35.65 8.69
C LEU A 29 -0.57 -36.47 8.45
N VAL A 30 -1.38 -36.09 7.45
CA VAL A 30 -2.60 -36.80 7.06
C VAL A 30 -2.26 -38.25 6.70
N GLY A 31 -1.23 -38.48 5.88
CA GLY A 31 -0.76 -39.82 5.54
C GLY A 31 -0.31 -40.64 6.75
N ALA A 32 0.41 -40.03 7.70
CA ALA A 32 0.83 -40.68 8.94
C ALA A 32 -0.34 -41.06 9.84
N LEU A 33 -1.37 -40.20 9.92
CA LEU A 33 -2.60 -40.48 10.66
C LEU A 33 -3.38 -41.64 10.04
N PHE A 34 -3.53 -41.69 8.72
CA PHE A 34 -4.15 -42.82 8.01
C PHE A 34 -3.36 -44.12 8.20
N ALA A 35 -2.04 -44.07 8.14
CA ALA A 35 -1.17 -45.21 8.41
C ALA A 35 -1.07 -45.57 9.91
N ARG A 36 -1.80 -44.87 10.79
CA ARG A 36 -1.78 -45.01 12.27
C ARG A 36 -0.37 -44.93 12.87
N ARG A 37 0.54 -44.18 12.23
CA ARG A 37 1.92 -43.97 12.68
C ARG A 37 2.01 -42.76 13.60
N TRP A 38 1.48 -42.89 14.81
CA TRP A 38 1.35 -41.80 15.79
C TRP A 38 2.68 -41.13 16.15
N GLU A 39 3.77 -41.88 16.24
CA GLU A 39 5.11 -41.32 16.50
C GLU A 39 5.57 -40.36 15.39
N TRP A 40 5.28 -40.70 14.13
CA TRP A 40 5.59 -39.83 13.00
C TRP A 40 4.67 -38.62 12.97
N ALA A 41 3.37 -38.81 13.21
CA ALA A 41 2.41 -37.72 13.30
C ALA A 41 2.83 -36.68 14.36
N ARG A 42 3.27 -37.14 15.55
CA ARG A 42 3.77 -36.26 16.62
C ARG A 42 4.99 -35.46 16.17
N LYS A 43 5.98 -36.11 15.55
CA LYS A 43 7.18 -35.43 15.04
C LYS A 43 6.84 -34.37 13.98
N ILE A 44 5.94 -34.69 13.07
CA ILE A 44 5.49 -33.76 12.02
C ILE A 44 4.76 -32.56 12.63
N VAL A 45 3.85 -32.79 13.59
CA VAL A 45 3.16 -31.70 14.29
C VAL A 45 4.16 -30.79 15.01
N VAL A 46 5.12 -31.35 15.75
CA VAL A 46 6.16 -30.56 16.42
C VAL A 46 6.97 -29.74 15.42
N ALA A 47 7.35 -30.32 14.28
CA ALA A 47 8.08 -29.61 13.23
C ALA A 47 7.25 -28.46 12.62
N LEU A 48 5.96 -28.68 12.33
CA LEU A 48 5.06 -27.67 11.80
C LEU A 48 4.84 -26.52 12.78
N VAL A 49 4.65 -26.83 14.07
CA VAL A 49 4.53 -25.83 15.13
C VAL A 49 5.81 -25.03 15.26
N ALA A 50 6.98 -25.68 15.29
CA ALA A 50 8.27 -25.00 15.38
C ALA A 50 8.49 -24.06 14.19
N LEU A 51 8.19 -24.49 12.96
CA LEU A 51 8.28 -23.67 11.75
C LEU A 51 7.35 -22.44 11.84
N THR A 52 6.10 -22.66 12.24
CA THR A 52 5.09 -21.59 12.37
C THR A 52 5.50 -20.57 13.43
N CYS A 53 5.97 -21.04 14.60
CA CYS A 53 6.48 -20.18 15.67
C CYS A 53 7.69 -19.38 15.21
N LEU A 54 8.64 -20.01 14.52
CA LEU A 54 9.83 -19.34 13.99
C LEU A 54 9.45 -18.22 13.00
N TYR A 55 8.55 -18.50 12.07
CA TYR A 55 8.04 -17.51 11.13
C TYR A 55 7.33 -16.37 11.86
N GLY A 56 6.42 -16.70 12.79
CA GLY A 56 5.66 -15.72 13.57
C GLY A 56 6.55 -14.82 14.42
N ILE A 57 7.58 -15.36 15.08
CA ILE A 57 8.58 -14.58 15.84
C ILE A 57 9.31 -13.61 14.92
N THR A 58 9.75 -14.08 13.75
CA THR A 58 10.48 -13.24 12.78
C THR A 58 9.59 -12.11 12.26
N LEU A 59 8.33 -12.42 11.93
CA LEU A 59 7.34 -11.43 11.51
C LEU A 59 7.10 -10.38 12.60
N LEU A 60 6.91 -10.82 13.83
CA LEU A 60 6.67 -9.92 14.97
C LEU A 60 7.89 -9.04 15.25
N ALA A 61 9.10 -9.62 15.24
CA ALA A 61 10.34 -8.88 15.45
C ALA A 61 10.52 -7.78 14.40
N ALA A 62 10.32 -8.10 13.11
CA ALA A 62 10.38 -7.11 12.03
C ALA A 62 9.32 -6.01 12.21
N SER A 63 8.10 -6.39 12.61
CA SER A 63 7.00 -5.44 12.81
C SER A 63 7.26 -4.50 13.99
N LEU A 64 7.78 -5.00 15.10
CA LEU A 64 8.12 -4.20 16.28
C LEU A 64 9.36 -3.32 16.06
N ALA A 65 10.31 -3.77 15.25
CA ALA A 65 11.50 -2.99 14.87
C ALA A 65 11.19 -1.89 13.83
N SER A 66 10.01 -1.94 13.19
CA SER A 66 9.63 -0.95 12.18
C SER A 66 9.35 0.43 12.79
N SER A 67 9.58 1.48 11.99
CA SER A 67 9.31 2.87 12.38
C SER A 67 8.25 3.48 11.48
N GLU A 68 7.44 4.37 12.07
CA GLU A 68 6.49 5.15 11.29
C GLU A 68 7.25 6.19 10.47
N LYS A 69 6.90 6.33 9.20
CA LYS A 69 7.54 7.30 8.29
C LYS A 69 6.47 8.15 7.62
N THR A 70 6.70 9.46 7.59
CA THR A 70 5.87 10.40 6.83
C THR A 70 6.73 10.96 5.70
N LEU A 71 6.34 10.66 4.46
CA LEU A 71 6.99 11.09 3.23
C LEU A 71 6.59 12.54 2.91
N ARG A 72 7.53 13.35 2.46
CA ARG A 72 7.25 14.73 2.03
C ARG A 72 6.59 14.75 0.65
N ALA A 73 6.05 15.91 0.26
CA ALA A 73 5.55 16.10 -1.10
C ALA A 73 6.66 15.78 -2.13
N GLY A 74 6.33 15.01 -3.16
CA GLY A 74 7.25 14.51 -4.19
C GLY A 74 8.12 13.32 -3.76
N GLU A 75 8.13 12.91 -2.49
CA GLU A 75 8.83 11.68 -2.10
C GLU A 75 8.06 10.44 -2.55
N LYS A 76 8.81 9.47 -3.11
CA LYS A 76 8.26 8.27 -3.71
C LYS A 76 8.15 7.12 -2.69
N LYS A 77 6.96 6.52 -2.64
CA LYS A 77 6.70 5.22 -2.00
C LYS A 77 6.63 4.15 -3.07
N TYR A 78 7.52 3.15 -2.99
CA TYR A 78 7.55 2.05 -3.94
C TYR A 78 6.68 0.89 -3.45
N PHE A 79 5.96 0.27 -4.38
CA PHE A 79 5.18 -0.94 -4.17
C PHE A 79 5.83 -2.08 -4.95
N CYS A 80 6.15 -3.14 -4.20
CA CYS A 80 6.73 -4.35 -4.73
C CYS A 80 5.62 -5.35 -5.04
N GLU A 81 5.10 -5.29 -6.26
CA GLU A 81 4.29 -6.36 -6.83
C GLU A 81 5.22 -7.42 -7.46
N ILE A 82 4.75 -8.16 -8.47
CA ILE A 82 5.59 -9.09 -9.24
C ILE A 82 6.81 -8.36 -9.84
N ASP A 83 6.64 -7.08 -10.16
CA ASP A 83 7.64 -6.18 -10.73
C ASP A 83 7.72 -4.92 -9.83
N CYS A 84 8.74 -4.81 -8.98
CA CYS A 84 8.95 -3.72 -8.00
C CYS A 84 9.22 -2.33 -8.62
N HIS A 85 8.32 -1.82 -9.45
CA HIS A 85 8.60 -0.65 -10.29
C HIS A 85 7.58 0.48 -10.17
N LEU A 86 6.48 0.26 -9.46
CA LEU A 86 5.47 1.29 -9.26
C LEU A 86 5.81 2.14 -8.04
N ALA A 87 5.92 3.44 -8.29
CA ALA A 87 6.10 4.45 -7.27
C ALA A 87 4.90 5.39 -7.24
N TYR A 88 4.52 5.81 -6.04
CA TYR A 88 3.50 6.83 -5.83
C TYR A 88 4.11 7.99 -5.06
N SER A 89 3.69 9.21 -5.39
CA SER A 89 4.07 10.42 -4.66
C SER A 89 2.94 11.43 -4.66
N VAL A 90 2.84 12.24 -3.61
CA VAL A 90 1.89 13.36 -3.57
C VAL A 90 2.55 14.57 -4.24
N THR A 91 1.99 15.05 -5.35
CA THR A 91 2.54 16.18 -6.12
C THR A 91 1.87 17.51 -5.79
N SER A 92 0.60 17.48 -5.36
CA SER A 92 -0.15 18.67 -4.98
C SER A 92 -1.17 18.36 -3.89
N VAL A 93 -1.36 19.32 -2.98
CA VAL A 93 -2.45 19.32 -2.00
C VAL A 93 -3.09 20.70 -2.00
N GLN A 94 -4.39 20.75 -2.30
CA GLN A 94 -5.21 21.95 -2.21
C GLN A 94 -6.28 21.75 -1.15
N THR A 95 -6.64 22.83 -0.46
CA THR A 95 -7.69 22.80 0.54
C THR A 95 -8.74 23.87 0.24
N ALA A 96 -10.00 23.54 0.47
CA ALA A 96 -11.10 24.46 0.24
C ALA A 96 -12.28 24.15 1.17
N LYS A 97 -13.00 25.18 1.63
CA LYS A 97 -14.25 24.97 2.37
C LYS A 97 -15.39 24.57 1.44
N THR A 98 -15.35 25.05 0.20
CA THR A 98 -16.36 24.77 -0.82
C THR A 98 -15.68 24.33 -2.11
N LEU A 99 -16.24 23.32 -2.78
CA LEU A 99 -15.80 22.85 -4.11
C LEU A 99 -16.94 22.99 -5.12
N GLY A 100 -16.58 23.16 -6.39
CA GLY A 100 -17.56 23.31 -7.47
C GLY A 100 -18.24 24.68 -7.51
N SER A 101 -19.22 24.82 -8.40
CA SER A 101 -20.02 26.03 -8.56
C SER A 101 -21.46 25.69 -8.97
N GLY A 102 -22.39 26.60 -8.66
CA GLY A 102 -23.82 26.44 -8.97
C GLY A 102 -24.43 25.20 -8.32
N GLU A 103 -25.25 24.45 -9.06
CA GLU A 103 -25.94 23.25 -8.57
C GLU A 103 -25.02 22.08 -8.20
N ARG A 104 -23.73 22.15 -8.54
CA ARG A 104 -22.72 21.14 -8.17
C ARG A 104 -21.79 21.62 -7.06
N GLN A 105 -22.11 22.73 -6.40
CA GLN A 105 -21.33 23.20 -5.27
C GLN A 105 -21.54 22.27 -4.07
N ALA A 106 -20.45 21.87 -3.44
CA ALA A 106 -20.46 21.17 -2.17
C ALA A 106 -19.72 21.98 -1.11
N THR A 107 -20.16 21.89 0.14
CA THR A 107 -19.52 22.54 1.29
C THR A 107 -19.04 21.46 2.25
N ALA A 108 -17.74 21.47 2.57
CA ALA A 108 -17.13 20.51 3.48
C ALA A 108 -17.69 20.65 4.89
N ALA A 109 -17.84 19.52 5.59
CA ALA A 109 -18.14 19.53 7.01
C ALA A 109 -17.06 20.32 7.78
N GLY A 110 -15.78 20.02 7.54
CA GLY A 110 -14.65 20.81 8.02
C GLY A 110 -13.92 21.48 6.87
N MET A 111 -13.07 20.73 6.16
CA MET A 111 -12.33 21.22 4.99
C MET A 111 -12.18 20.12 3.96
N PHE A 112 -12.37 20.44 2.68
CA PHE A 112 -11.97 19.54 1.62
C PHE A 112 -10.45 19.55 1.46
N TYR A 113 -9.89 18.36 1.29
CA TYR A 113 -8.52 18.13 0.85
C TYR A 113 -8.56 17.49 -0.53
N VAL A 114 -8.06 18.22 -1.53
CA VAL A 114 -7.90 17.75 -2.91
C VAL A 114 -6.43 17.39 -3.09
N VAL A 115 -6.14 16.09 -3.13
CA VAL A 115 -4.79 15.54 -3.17
C VAL A 115 -4.52 14.99 -4.56
N THR A 116 -3.48 15.49 -5.23
CA THR A 116 -2.99 14.91 -6.48
C THR A 116 -1.86 13.94 -6.19
N LEU A 117 -2.08 12.70 -6.58
CA LEU A 117 -1.12 11.61 -6.50
C LEU A 117 -0.56 11.34 -7.90
N GLN A 118 0.75 11.30 -8.03
CA GLN A 118 1.40 10.80 -9.23
C GLN A 118 1.72 9.32 -9.05
N THR A 119 1.26 8.49 -9.99
CA THR A 119 1.72 7.12 -10.17
C THR A 119 2.78 7.14 -11.27
N TYR A 120 3.93 6.52 -11.01
CA TYR A 120 5.05 6.46 -11.93
C TYR A 120 5.61 5.04 -12.00
N PHE A 121 5.88 4.57 -13.22
CA PHE A 121 6.63 3.36 -13.46
C PHE A 121 8.12 3.71 -13.59
N ASP A 122 8.89 3.39 -12.57
CA ASP A 122 10.34 3.55 -12.55
C ASP A 122 11.08 2.53 -13.43
N GLU A 123 11.43 2.95 -14.65
CA GLU A 123 12.20 2.14 -15.60
C GLU A 123 13.55 1.69 -15.06
N LYS A 124 14.17 2.43 -14.13
CA LYS A 124 15.49 2.10 -13.58
C LYS A 124 15.46 0.87 -12.68
N THR A 125 14.28 0.55 -12.18
CA THR A 125 14.08 -0.62 -11.35
C THR A 125 13.81 -1.88 -12.17
N THR A 126 13.58 -1.75 -13.50
CA THR A 126 13.30 -2.88 -14.40
C THR A 126 14.54 -3.65 -14.82
N SER A 127 14.39 -4.96 -15.06
CA SER A 127 15.41 -5.76 -15.76
C SER A 127 15.53 -5.33 -17.23
N ALA A 128 16.75 -5.33 -17.76
CA ALA A 128 17.02 -5.13 -19.18
C ALA A 128 16.25 -6.10 -20.11
N THR A 129 15.85 -7.26 -19.61
CA THR A 129 15.11 -8.29 -20.36
C THR A 129 13.59 -8.16 -20.30
N ARG A 130 13.04 -7.26 -19.48
CA ARG A 130 11.58 -7.10 -19.29
C ARG A 130 10.90 -6.56 -20.57
N GLY A 131 11.58 -5.69 -21.30
CA GLY A 131 11.02 -4.99 -22.46
C GLY A 131 9.97 -3.92 -22.09
N ASN A 132 9.28 -3.39 -23.10
CA ASN A 132 8.36 -2.24 -22.98
C ASN A 132 6.88 -2.63 -22.76
N GLY A 133 6.61 -3.77 -22.12
CA GLY A 133 5.24 -4.24 -21.86
C GLY A 133 4.46 -3.35 -20.89
N LEU A 134 3.13 -3.40 -20.94
CA LEU A 134 2.29 -2.72 -19.94
C LEU A 134 2.40 -3.43 -18.58
N LEU A 135 2.43 -2.64 -17.51
CA LEU A 135 2.23 -3.10 -16.13
C LEU A 135 0.83 -2.66 -15.69
N TYR A 136 0.10 -3.58 -15.07
CA TYR A 136 -1.24 -3.36 -14.53
C TYR A 136 -1.12 -3.28 -13.01
N PRO A 137 -1.23 -2.09 -12.40
CA PRO A 137 -1.17 -1.95 -10.95
C PRO A 137 -2.27 -2.78 -10.28
N ASN A 138 -1.96 -3.46 -9.16
CA ASN A 138 -2.99 -4.04 -8.31
C ASN A 138 -3.85 -2.95 -7.67
N LEU A 139 -5.02 -3.37 -7.16
CA LEU A 139 -5.96 -2.50 -6.46
C LEU A 139 -5.26 -1.78 -5.29
N ARG A 140 -5.40 -0.45 -5.26
CA ARG A 140 -4.89 0.39 -4.17
C ARG A 140 -6.02 0.83 -3.26
N MET A 141 -5.78 0.74 -1.96
CA MET A 141 -6.62 1.33 -0.93
C MET A 141 -6.03 2.67 -0.50
N VAL A 142 -6.80 3.73 -0.64
CA VAL A 142 -6.41 5.08 -0.17
C VAL A 142 -7.31 5.53 0.97
N ARG A 143 -6.70 6.02 2.05
CA ARG A 143 -7.40 6.60 3.20
C ARG A 143 -6.64 7.81 3.69
N MET A 144 -7.36 8.82 4.18
CA MET A 144 -6.74 9.85 5.00
C MET A 144 -6.78 9.42 6.47
N VAL A 145 -5.73 9.75 7.20
CA VAL A 145 -5.57 9.40 8.61
C VAL A 145 -5.20 10.66 9.37
N ASP A 146 -5.90 10.93 10.47
CA ASP A 146 -5.59 12.04 11.37
C ASP A 146 -4.54 11.64 12.43
N GLU A 147 -4.21 12.57 13.31
CA GLU A 147 -3.27 12.33 14.42
C GLU A 147 -3.78 11.26 15.41
N GLN A 148 -5.10 11.14 15.57
CA GLN A 148 -5.74 10.16 16.43
C GLN A 148 -5.80 8.76 15.80
N GLY A 149 -5.42 8.62 14.53
CA GLY A 149 -5.44 7.37 13.80
C GLY A 149 -6.80 7.03 13.19
N GLN A 150 -7.77 7.95 13.18
CA GLN A 150 -9.06 7.73 12.55
C GLN A 150 -8.94 7.73 11.03
N TRP A 151 -9.66 6.82 10.40
CA TRP A 151 -9.65 6.67 8.95
C TRP A 151 -10.78 7.45 8.32
N ILE A 152 -10.45 8.32 7.37
CA ILE A 152 -11.38 9.15 6.63
C ILE A 152 -11.35 8.70 5.16
N PRO A 153 -12.49 8.22 4.62
CA PRO A 153 -12.58 7.79 3.22
C PRO A 153 -12.60 8.99 2.26
N ALA A 154 -12.41 8.72 0.97
CA ALA A 154 -12.61 9.73 -0.07
C ALA A 154 -14.07 10.22 -0.08
N SER A 155 -14.27 11.52 -0.26
CA SER A 155 -15.59 12.18 -0.28
C SER A 155 -16.25 12.04 -1.64
N LEU A 156 -17.33 11.26 -1.70
CA LEU A 156 -18.14 11.14 -2.91
C LEU A 156 -18.75 12.48 -3.33
N GLU A 157 -19.16 13.30 -2.37
CA GLU A 157 -19.74 14.62 -2.62
C GLU A 157 -18.68 15.59 -3.16
N GLY A 158 -17.50 15.64 -2.54
CA GLY A 158 -16.37 16.45 -3.01
C GLY A 158 -15.89 16.04 -4.41
N THR A 159 -15.83 14.73 -4.69
CA THR A 159 -15.50 14.23 -6.03
C THR A 159 -16.55 14.63 -7.06
N LYS A 160 -17.85 14.54 -6.75
CA LYS A 160 -18.93 15.01 -7.63
C LYS A 160 -18.84 16.53 -7.87
N ALA A 161 -18.53 17.29 -6.84
CA ALA A 161 -18.41 18.75 -6.90
C ALA A 161 -17.22 19.22 -7.75
N LEU A 162 -16.13 18.44 -7.81
CA LEU A 162 -15.01 18.69 -8.73
C LEU A 162 -15.43 18.60 -10.22
N GLY A 163 -16.56 17.96 -10.52
CA GLY A 163 -17.20 17.98 -11.83
C GLY A 163 -16.29 17.51 -12.97
N ALA A 164 -16.09 18.37 -13.99
CA ALA A 164 -15.27 18.04 -15.16
C ALA A 164 -13.79 17.78 -14.83
N GLN A 165 -13.28 18.26 -13.69
CA GLN A 165 -11.94 17.90 -13.20
C GLN A 165 -11.93 16.47 -12.64
N ALA A 166 -13.01 16.01 -11.99
CA ALA A 166 -13.12 14.61 -11.56
C ALA A 166 -13.25 13.65 -12.74
N ALA A 167 -13.89 14.07 -13.84
CA ALA A 167 -13.96 13.27 -15.06
C ALA A 167 -12.59 13.03 -15.75
N LYS A 168 -11.55 13.78 -15.36
CA LYS A 168 -10.16 13.57 -15.80
C LYS A 168 -9.33 12.74 -14.83
N MET A 169 -9.91 12.27 -13.70
CA MET A 169 -9.19 11.40 -12.76
C MET A 169 -8.88 10.08 -13.45
N VAL A 170 -7.59 9.79 -13.60
CA VAL A 170 -7.11 8.50 -14.08
C VAL A 170 -7.21 7.50 -12.91
N PRO A 171 -7.84 6.32 -13.08
CA PRO A 171 -7.86 5.29 -12.05
C PRO A 171 -6.45 4.85 -11.62
N LEU A 172 -6.26 4.45 -10.37
CA LEU A 172 -4.96 4.00 -9.85
C LEU A 172 -4.50 2.66 -10.47
N GLU A 173 -5.40 1.99 -11.16
CA GLU A 173 -5.21 0.73 -11.87
C GLU A 173 -4.90 0.94 -13.37
N GLN A 174 -4.80 2.20 -13.82
CA GLN A 174 -4.50 2.50 -15.21
C GLN A 174 -3.14 1.87 -15.61
N PRO A 175 -3.07 1.10 -16.71
CA PRO A 175 -1.83 0.48 -17.14
C PRO A 175 -0.78 1.49 -17.58
N LEU A 176 0.49 1.20 -17.28
CA LEU A 176 1.65 2.05 -17.55
C LEU A 176 2.75 1.28 -18.27
N ARG A 177 3.51 1.93 -19.15
CA ARG A 177 4.79 1.40 -19.65
C ARG A 177 5.95 1.88 -18.77
N PRO A 178 7.13 1.24 -18.82
CA PRO A 178 8.33 1.76 -18.18
C PRO A 178 8.56 3.22 -18.55
N GLY A 179 8.78 4.07 -17.53
CA GLY A 179 8.98 5.51 -17.70
C GLY A 179 7.69 6.33 -17.74
N ASP A 180 6.52 5.72 -17.93
CA ASP A 180 5.25 6.44 -17.93
C ASP A 180 4.85 6.90 -16.52
N SER A 181 4.09 7.99 -16.45
CA SER A 181 3.35 8.40 -15.26
C SER A 181 1.98 8.96 -15.61
N TYR A 182 1.07 8.94 -14.63
CA TYR A 182 -0.17 9.70 -14.67
C TYR A 182 -0.47 10.29 -13.29
N GLU A 183 -1.40 11.24 -13.26
CA GLU A 183 -1.89 11.83 -12.02
C GLU A 183 -3.33 11.42 -11.74
N THR A 184 -3.60 11.11 -10.47
CA THR A 184 -4.92 10.83 -9.94
C THR A 184 -5.23 11.85 -8.86
N THR A 185 -6.37 12.55 -8.99
CA THR A 185 -6.86 13.46 -7.96
C THR A 185 -7.83 12.73 -7.04
N LEU A 186 -7.65 12.88 -5.73
CA LEU A 186 -8.48 12.30 -4.69
C LEU A 186 -9.03 13.42 -3.81
N VAL A 187 -10.31 13.34 -3.45
CA VAL A 187 -10.97 14.37 -2.62
C VAL A 187 -11.39 13.74 -1.31
N PHE A 188 -11.10 14.42 -0.20
CA PHE A 188 -11.49 14.01 1.16
C PHE A 188 -12.21 15.17 1.84
N ASP A 189 -13.27 14.89 2.60
CA ASP A 189 -13.93 15.86 3.47
C ASP A 189 -13.54 15.56 4.91
N LEU A 190 -12.74 16.44 5.50
CA LEU A 190 -12.23 16.25 6.85
C LEU A 190 -13.15 16.94 7.84
N PRO A 191 -13.54 16.26 8.94
CA PRO A 191 -14.30 16.89 10.01
C PRO A 191 -13.58 18.12 10.59
N PRO A 192 -14.34 19.08 11.16
CA PRO A 192 -13.73 20.21 11.86
C PRO A 192 -12.86 19.72 13.02
N GLY A 193 -11.70 20.35 13.22
CA GLY A 193 -10.75 19.99 14.27
C GLY A 193 -9.79 18.84 13.92
N THR A 194 -9.82 18.33 12.69
CA THR A 194 -8.83 17.34 12.21
C THR A 194 -7.42 17.94 12.25
N GLN A 195 -6.48 17.28 12.94
CA GLN A 195 -5.09 17.73 13.07
C GLN A 195 -4.14 16.78 12.34
N ASN A 196 -3.08 17.36 11.78
CA ASN A 196 -1.98 16.65 11.10
C ASN A 196 -2.45 15.53 10.14
N PRO A 197 -3.35 15.82 9.17
CA PRO A 197 -3.85 14.80 8.28
C PRO A 197 -2.74 14.27 7.35
N ARG A 198 -2.74 12.95 7.16
CA ARG A 198 -1.76 12.24 6.34
C ARG A 198 -2.46 11.24 5.42
N LEU A 199 -1.93 11.03 4.22
CA LEU A 199 -2.47 10.06 3.29
C LEU A 199 -1.83 8.70 3.52
N TRP A 200 -2.64 7.67 3.69
CA TRP A 200 -2.21 6.28 3.67
C TRP A 200 -2.68 5.60 2.39
N LEU A 201 -1.71 5.24 1.56
CA LEU A 201 -1.89 4.43 0.36
C LEU A 201 -1.32 3.05 0.65
N THR A 202 -2.09 1.99 0.44
CA THR A 202 -1.66 0.61 0.70
C THR A 202 -2.42 -0.40 -0.16
N ASP A 203 -2.11 -1.68 -0.01
CA ASP A 203 -2.78 -2.77 -0.73
C ASP A 203 -3.76 -3.51 0.18
N PRO A 204 -4.97 -3.86 -0.30
CA PRO A 204 -6.00 -4.50 0.51
C PRO A 204 -5.77 -6.01 0.72
N GLU A 205 -4.77 -6.60 0.05
CA GLU A 205 -4.56 -8.05 0.04
C GLU A 205 -4.28 -8.63 1.43
N LEU A 206 -4.94 -9.74 1.76
CA LEU A 206 -4.80 -10.38 3.07
C LEU A 206 -3.42 -11.02 3.28
N VAL A 207 -2.77 -11.47 2.22
CA VAL A 207 -1.43 -12.08 2.28
C VAL A 207 -0.42 -11.08 2.85
N ASN A 208 -0.58 -9.78 2.53
CA ASN A 208 0.28 -8.71 3.00
C ASN A 208 0.22 -8.49 4.52
N ARG A 209 -0.73 -9.11 5.24
CA ARG A 209 -0.80 -9.08 6.71
C ARG A 209 0.18 -10.06 7.38
N VAL A 210 0.62 -11.06 6.62
CA VAL A 210 1.52 -12.12 7.08
C VAL A 210 2.87 -12.08 6.37
N LEU A 211 3.17 -11.03 5.60
CA LEU A 211 4.48 -10.84 4.98
C LEU A 211 5.44 -10.10 5.93
N ILE A 212 6.59 -10.69 6.21
CA ILE A 212 7.60 -10.11 7.10
C ILE A 212 8.05 -8.74 6.57
N GLY A 213 7.94 -7.69 7.40
CA GLY A 213 8.39 -6.34 7.04
C GLY A 213 7.47 -5.59 6.07
N HIS A 214 6.31 -6.15 5.71
CA HIS A 214 5.32 -5.44 4.92
C HIS A 214 4.54 -4.46 5.80
N GLU A 215 4.23 -3.26 5.29
CA GLU A 215 3.56 -2.22 6.09
C GLU A 215 2.14 -2.60 6.53
N SER A 216 1.46 -3.48 5.78
CA SER A 216 0.14 -4.02 6.13
C SER A 216 0.19 -5.13 7.18
N SER A 217 1.38 -5.59 7.57
CA SER A 217 1.54 -6.62 8.60
C SER A 217 1.11 -6.15 9.97
N TYR A 218 0.68 -7.12 10.78
CA TYR A 218 0.25 -6.84 12.15
C TYR A 218 1.36 -6.17 12.94
N PHE A 219 1.01 -5.09 13.66
CA PHE A 219 1.92 -4.25 14.45
C PHE A 219 3.00 -3.48 13.66
N HIS A 220 3.15 -3.70 12.35
CA HIS A 220 4.08 -2.94 11.54
C HIS A 220 3.62 -1.49 11.44
N LYS A 221 4.55 -0.57 11.67
CA LYS A 221 4.33 0.88 11.56
C LYS A 221 4.14 1.27 10.09
N LYS A 222 3.34 2.30 9.85
CA LYS A 222 2.88 2.63 8.49
C LYS A 222 3.78 3.67 7.85
N VAL A 223 3.79 3.69 6.51
CA VAL A 223 4.38 4.76 5.72
C VAL A 223 3.27 5.61 5.14
N TYR A 224 3.22 6.86 5.57
CA TYR A 224 2.24 7.86 5.17
C TYR A 224 2.86 8.87 4.20
N PHE A 225 2.04 9.53 3.38
CA PHE A 225 2.40 10.78 2.74
C PHE A 225 1.92 11.95 3.59
N GLY A 226 2.81 12.89 3.86
CA GLY A 226 2.48 14.18 4.47
C GLY A 226 1.76 15.08 3.48
N LEU A 227 0.84 15.88 4.00
CA LEU A 227 0.02 16.79 3.20
C LEU A 227 0.51 18.23 3.41
N GLU A 228 1.58 18.60 2.70
CA GLU A 228 2.07 19.98 2.69
C GLU A 228 1.14 20.84 1.82
N THR A 229 0.24 21.60 2.46
CA THR A 229 -0.66 22.53 1.75
C THR A 229 0.13 23.65 1.11
N GLY A 230 -0.04 23.87 -0.20
CA GLY A 230 0.48 25.07 -0.90
C GLY A 230 1.76 24.88 -1.73
N LYS A 231 2.30 23.67 -1.86
CA LYS A 231 3.35 23.39 -2.86
C LYS A 231 2.79 22.60 -4.03
N VAL A 232 2.69 23.25 -5.18
CA VAL A 232 2.72 22.56 -6.47
C VAL A 232 4.18 22.18 -6.69
N VAL A 233 4.53 20.90 -6.53
CA VAL A 233 5.87 20.45 -6.92
C VAL A 233 5.89 20.49 -8.44
N ALA A 234 6.56 21.49 -9.02
CA ALA A 234 6.72 21.61 -10.46
C ALA A 234 7.39 20.33 -10.97
N GLY A 235 6.63 19.48 -11.66
CA GLY A 235 7.14 18.27 -12.30
C GLY A 235 8.24 18.65 -13.29
N SER A 236 9.43 18.09 -13.09
CA SER A 236 10.49 18.12 -14.09
C SER A 236 9.99 17.38 -15.33
N ARG A 237 9.88 18.11 -16.43
CA ARG A 237 9.74 17.56 -17.79
C ARG A 237 10.97 16.75 -18.18
#